data_AF-A0A429G9Y7-F1
#
_entry.id   AF-A0A429G9Y7-F1
#
_cell.length_a   1.000
_cell.length_b   1.000
_cell.length_c   1.000
_cell.angle_alpha   90.00
_cell.angle_beta   90.00
_cell.angle_gamma   90.00
#
_symmetry.space_group_name_H-M   'P 1'
#
loop_
_entity.id
_entity.type
_entity.pdbx_description
1 polymer ?
#
loop_
_entity_poly.entity_id
_entity_poly.type
_entity_poly.pdbx_seq_one_letter_code
_entity_poly.pdbx_strand_id
1 'polypeptide(L)'
;MVLVKVYGRLSDLLGFREKKLEFDGSLKELLERLGIKEIEGINVAVNHELKRDLSTEVRGEDLVAIFPSFAGGSTGVVRERISPEPFLEAGYGDVGAVVAFLGIVRRESEEGQVDKIFYDCYPEIAERELIRIREEAIRRFGLRDALILHRVGEVPAGDISLFVLTKSAHRKEAFEAAGWIVDEVKRSVAIWKKEIFSDGRERWV
;
A
#
# COMPACT_ATOMS: atom_id res chain seq x y z
N MET A 1 -11.62 -19.10 17.53
CA MET A 1 -11.72 -18.91 16.06
C MET A 1 -10.58 -18.04 15.60
N VAL A 2 -9.93 -18.37 14.48
CA VAL A 2 -8.94 -17.52 13.83
C VAL A 2 -9.65 -16.41 13.06
N LEU A 3 -9.16 -15.19 13.16
CA LEU A 3 -9.61 -14.05 12.35
C LEU A 3 -8.66 -13.87 11.17
N VAL A 4 -9.11 -14.15 9.95
CA VAL A 4 -8.33 -13.89 8.73
C VAL A 4 -8.74 -12.56 8.13
N LYS A 5 -7.76 -11.69 7.89
CA LYS A 5 -7.92 -10.45 7.13
C LYS A 5 -7.11 -10.51 5.84
N VAL A 6 -7.72 -10.12 4.74
CA VAL A 6 -7.10 -10.13 3.41
C VAL A 6 -7.12 -8.72 2.84
N TYR A 7 -5.99 -8.31 2.27
CA TYR A 7 -5.78 -6.95 1.77
C TYR A 7 -5.44 -6.92 0.28
N GLY A 8 -5.73 -5.78 -0.35
CA GLY A 8 -5.42 -5.50 -1.75
C GLY A 8 -6.16 -6.42 -2.72
N ARG A 9 -5.61 -6.59 -3.94
CA ARG A 9 -6.20 -7.44 -4.99
C ARG A 9 -6.46 -8.89 -4.56
N LEU A 10 -5.77 -9.35 -3.52
CA LEU A 10 -5.99 -10.69 -2.98
C LEU A 10 -7.38 -10.84 -2.35
N SER A 11 -7.96 -9.77 -1.79
CA SER A 11 -9.32 -9.86 -1.24
C SER A 11 -10.38 -10.04 -2.31
N ASP A 12 -10.16 -9.46 -3.49
CA ASP A 12 -11.06 -9.62 -4.64
C ASP A 12 -10.92 -11.03 -5.23
N LEU A 13 -9.70 -11.55 -5.30
CA LEU A 13 -9.42 -12.92 -5.75
C LEU A 13 -10.04 -13.97 -4.82
N LEU A 14 -9.95 -13.76 -3.50
CA LEU A 14 -10.46 -14.69 -2.50
C LEU A 14 -11.95 -14.47 -2.20
N GLY A 15 -12.54 -13.36 -2.65
CA GLY A 15 -13.94 -13.03 -2.45
C GLY A 15 -14.30 -12.64 -1.01
N PHE A 16 -13.32 -12.32 -0.16
CA PHE A 16 -13.55 -11.84 1.20
C PHE A 16 -12.41 -10.94 1.69
N ARG A 17 -12.76 -10.00 2.58
CA ARG A 17 -11.80 -9.12 3.27
C ARG A 17 -11.56 -9.54 4.72
N GLU A 18 -12.57 -10.11 5.35
CA GLU A 18 -12.50 -10.63 6.70
C GLU A 18 -13.28 -11.93 6.78
N LYS A 19 -12.70 -12.95 7.42
CA LYS A 19 -13.35 -14.25 7.63
C LYS A 19 -12.92 -14.83 8.96
N LYS A 20 -13.89 -15.17 9.80
CA LYS A 20 -13.67 -15.96 11.02
C LYS A 20 -13.82 -17.44 10.68
N LEU A 21 -12.87 -18.26 11.10
CA LEU A 21 -12.95 -19.70 10.95
C LEU A 21 -12.43 -20.43 12.18
N GLU A 22 -13.02 -21.59 12.47
CA GLU A 22 -12.45 -22.54 13.42
C GLU A 22 -11.28 -23.26 12.73
N PHE A 23 -10.09 -23.04 13.25
CA PHE A 23 -8.84 -23.55 12.72
C PHE A 23 -7.80 -23.64 13.85
N ASP A 24 -7.11 -24.77 13.90
CA ASP A 24 -5.90 -25.00 14.65
C ASP A 24 -4.99 -25.84 13.75
N GLY A 25 -3.76 -25.39 13.52
CA GLY A 25 -2.85 -26.08 12.60
C GLY A 25 -1.70 -25.17 12.14
N SER A 26 -1.02 -25.57 11.08
CA SER A 26 0.06 -24.78 10.50
C SER A 26 -0.47 -23.65 9.61
N LEU A 27 0.32 -22.59 9.46
CA LEU A 27 0.03 -21.51 8.54
C LEU A 27 -0.13 -22.02 7.09
N LYS A 28 0.65 -23.03 6.69
CA LYS A 28 0.51 -23.69 5.39
C LYS A 28 -0.90 -24.25 5.17
N GLU A 29 -1.41 -25.03 6.12
CA GLU A 29 -2.73 -25.65 6.05
C GLU A 29 -3.84 -24.59 6.01
N LEU A 30 -3.66 -23.48 6.74
CA LEU A 30 -4.58 -22.35 6.69
C LEU A 30 -4.64 -21.74 5.28
N LEU A 31 -3.49 -21.47 4.66
CA LEU A 31 -3.42 -20.88 3.31
C LEU A 31 -4.04 -21.81 2.27
N GLU A 32 -3.74 -23.11 2.32
CA GLU A 32 -4.35 -24.11 1.45
C GLU A 32 -5.88 -24.15 1.59
N ARG A 33 -6.39 -24.06 2.83
CA ARG A 33 -7.84 -23.99 3.11
C ARG A 33 -8.50 -22.73 2.56
N LEU A 34 -7.75 -21.65 2.43
CA LEU A 34 -8.21 -20.40 1.80
C LEU A 34 -8.08 -20.42 0.28
N GLY A 35 -7.56 -21.50 -0.32
CA GLY A 35 -7.34 -21.62 -1.76
C GLY A 35 -6.06 -20.96 -2.27
N ILE A 36 -5.15 -20.58 -1.36
CA ILE A 36 -3.86 -19.97 -1.68
C ILE A 36 -2.83 -21.11 -1.81
N LYS A 37 -2.44 -21.41 -3.06
CA LYS A 37 -1.52 -22.52 -3.37
C LYS A 37 -0.04 -22.13 -3.37
N GLU A 38 0.25 -20.85 -3.58
CA GLU A 38 1.61 -20.30 -3.64
C GLU A 38 1.68 -19.05 -2.77
N ILE A 39 2.79 -18.92 -2.02
CA ILE A 39 3.08 -17.74 -1.20
C ILE A 39 3.97 -16.72 -1.93
N GLU A 40 4.41 -17.05 -3.13
CA GLU A 40 5.18 -16.13 -3.96
C GLU A 40 4.29 -14.93 -4.31
N GLY A 41 4.73 -13.72 -3.98
CA GLY A 41 3.89 -12.54 -4.17
C GLY A 41 2.92 -12.24 -3.01
N ILE A 42 2.92 -13.00 -1.91
CA ILE A 42 2.15 -12.69 -0.68
C ILE A 42 2.98 -12.78 0.62
N ASN A 43 2.74 -11.86 1.54
CA ASN A 43 3.17 -11.87 2.92
C ASN A 43 2.01 -12.34 3.82
N VAL A 44 2.38 -12.99 4.91
CA VAL A 44 1.44 -13.39 5.94
C VAL A 44 1.96 -12.92 7.29
N ALA A 45 1.13 -12.28 8.08
CA ALA A 45 1.42 -11.96 9.47
C ALA A 45 0.45 -12.69 10.39
N VAL A 46 0.98 -13.25 11.48
CA VAL A 46 0.20 -13.87 12.56
C VAL A 46 0.43 -13.03 13.81
N ASN A 47 -0.67 -12.51 14.39
CA ASN A 47 -0.64 -11.61 15.56
C ASN A 47 0.35 -10.46 15.38
N HIS A 48 0.25 -9.77 14.23
CA HIS A 48 1.09 -8.62 13.85
C HIS A 48 2.56 -8.94 13.53
N GLU A 49 2.97 -10.20 13.56
CA GLU A 49 4.33 -10.61 13.19
C GLU A 49 4.38 -11.28 11.82
N LEU A 50 5.23 -10.78 10.93
CA LEU A 50 5.49 -11.40 9.62
C LEU A 50 6.06 -12.81 9.80
N LYS A 51 5.41 -13.79 9.19
CA LYS A 51 5.83 -15.20 9.20
C LYS A 51 6.36 -15.58 7.82
N ARG A 52 7.62 -15.99 7.77
CA ARG A 52 8.26 -16.59 6.59
C ARG A 52 8.21 -18.12 6.64
N ASP A 53 8.09 -18.67 7.84
CA ASP A 53 7.99 -20.09 8.08
C ASP A 53 6.53 -20.53 8.05
N LEU A 54 6.13 -21.25 7.02
CA LEU A 54 4.77 -21.76 6.86
C LEU A 54 4.43 -22.90 7.85
N SER A 55 5.41 -23.42 8.58
CA SER A 55 5.18 -24.34 9.70
C SER A 55 4.75 -23.64 10.99
N THR A 56 4.73 -22.30 11.01
CA THR A 56 4.22 -21.51 12.15
C THR A 56 2.83 -22.00 12.55
N GLU A 57 2.66 -22.35 13.82
CA GLU A 57 1.35 -22.72 14.36
C GLU A 57 0.42 -21.51 14.41
N VAL A 58 -0.82 -21.71 13.96
CA VAL A 58 -1.94 -20.79 14.10
C VAL A 58 -3.00 -21.46 14.94
N ARG A 59 -3.39 -20.81 16.04
CA ARG A 59 -4.35 -21.31 17.01
C ARG A 59 -5.63 -20.49 17.00
N GLY A 60 -6.72 -21.08 17.48
CA GLY A 60 -7.94 -20.35 17.76
C GLY A 60 -7.64 -19.14 18.65
N GLU A 61 -8.07 -17.95 18.20
CA GLU A 61 -7.81 -16.60 18.74
C GLU A 61 -6.79 -15.78 17.92
N ASP A 62 -6.01 -16.41 17.06
CA ASP A 62 -5.01 -15.69 16.27
C ASP A 62 -5.65 -14.79 15.20
N LEU A 63 -5.00 -13.65 14.97
CA LEU A 63 -5.22 -12.77 13.82
C LEU A 63 -4.22 -13.15 12.73
N VAL A 64 -4.72 -13.54 11.56
CA VAL A 64 -3.90 -13.79 10.38
C VAL A 64 -4.19 -12.74 9.32
N ALA A 65 -3.21 -11.89 9.04
CA ALA A 65 -3.27 -10.92 7.96
C ALA A 65 -2.54 -11.46 6.74
N ILE A 66 -3.22 -11.52 5.60
CA ILE A 66 -2.67 -11.95 4.31
C ILE A 66 -2.69 -10.75 3.38
N PHE A 67 -1.53 -10.40 2.86
CA PHE A 67 -1.35 -9.22 2.02
C PHE A 67 -0.24 -9.50 1.01
N PRO A 68 -0.11 -8.75 -0.10
CA PRO A 68 0.95 -9.01 -1.09
C PRO A 68 2.39 -8.96 -0.51
N SER A 69 3.31 -9.79 -1.04
CA SER A 69 4.71 -9.87 -0.62
C SER A 69 5.44 -8.65 -1.11
N PHE A 70 6.19 -8.02 -0.21
CA PHE A 70 6.90 -6.78 -0.52
C PHE A 70 8.14 -6.97 -1.40
N ALA A 71 8.53 -8.21 -1.75
CA ALA A 71 9.49 -8.48 -2.83
C ALA A 71 9.01 -7.99 -4.22
N GLY A 72 7.75 -7.56 -4.32
CA GLY A 72 7.17 -6.80 -5.43
C GLY A 72 5.98 -6.00 -4.96
N GLY A 73 6.06 -5.40 -3.75
CA GLY A 73 4.95 -4.78 -3.02
C GLY A 73 4.04 -4.01 -3.97
N SER A 74 2.72 -4.20 -3.88
CA SER A 74 1.74 -3.70 -4.86
C SER A 74 1.71 -2.17 -4.85
N THR A 75 2.76 -1.61 -5.44
CA THR A 75 2.85 -0.27 -5.92
C THR A 75 1.82 -0.16 -7.02
N GLY A 76 0.96 0.84 -6.93
CA GLY A 76 -0.18 0.91 -7.82
C GLY A 76 -1.27 1.83 -7.33
N VAL A 77 -2.39 1.75 -8.02
CA VAL A 77 -3.58 2.52 -7.68
C VAL A 77 -4.45 1.74 -6.71
N VAL A 78 -5.05 2.45 -5.76
CA VAL A 78 -5.98 1.88 -4.77
C VAL A 78 -7.24 2.72 -4.73
N ARG A 79 -8.39 2.13 -4.36
CA ARG A 79 -9.64 2.89 -4.20
C ARG A 79 -9.95 3.19 -2.73
N GLU A 80 -9.45 2.32 -1.87
CA GLU A 80 -9.65 2.37 -0.43
C GLU A 80 -8.76 3.42 0.23
N ARG A 81 -9.14 3.78 1.47
CA ARG A 81 -8.33 4.63 2.32
C ARG A 81 -6.98 3.97 2.59
N ILE A 82 -5.91 4.70 2.31
CA ILE A 82 -4.54 4.26 2.61
C ILE A 82 -4.35 4.33 4.13
N SER A 83 -3.89 3.22 4.72
CA SER A 83 -3.50 3.12 6.13
C SER A 83 -2.00 2.83 6.17
N PRO A 84 -1.14 3.81 6.53
CA PRO A 84 0.32 3.65 6.52
C PRO A 84 0.87 2.67 7.58
N GLU A 85 0.14 2.49 8.68
CA GLU A 85 0.60 1.81 9.90
C GLU A 85 1.14 0.40 9.63
N PRO A 86 0.46 -0.48 8.85
CA PRO A 86 0.97 -1.82 8.57
C PRO A 86 2.32 -1.83 7.84
N PHE A 87 2.64 -0.76 7.08
CA PHE A 87 3.89 -0.66 6.34
C PHE A 87 5.05 -0.14 7.20
N LEU A 88 4.71 0.54 8.30
CA LEU A 88 5.62 1.09 9.33
C LEU A 88 5.83 0.14 10.51
N GLU A 89 5.16 -1.00 10.56
CA GLU A 89 5.33 -2.01 11.62
C GLU A 89 6.08 -3.26 11.15
N ALA A 90 6.47 -3.31 9.87
CA ALA A 90 7.18 -4.45 9.29
C ALA A 90 8.62 -4.60 9.85
N GLY A 91 9.06 -5.84 10.04
CA GLY A 91 10.40 -6.16 10.55
C GLY A 91 11.54 -5.52 9.73
N TYR A 92 12.52 -4.94 10.44
CA TYR A 92 13.49 -4.02 9.86
C TYR A 92 14.84 -4.62 9.46
N GLY A 93 15.22 -5.82 9.91
CA GLY A 93 16.43 -6.52 9.43
C GLY A 93 17.65 -5.60 9.25
N ASP A 94 18.10 -5.45 8.00
CA ASP A 94 19.23 -4.62 7.56
C ASP A 94 18.86 -3.19 7.10
N VAL A 95 17.66 -2.73 7.45
CA VAL A 95 17.15 -1.37 7.21
C VAL A 95 17.56 -0.47 8.38
N GLY A 96 18.37 0.55 8.09
CA GLY A 96 18.80 1.57 9.05
C GLY A 96 18.01 2.88 8.96
N ALA A 97 17.18 3.04 7.93
CA ALA A 97 16.30 4.20 7.80
C ALA A 97 15.03 3.89 7.00
N VAL A 98 13.94 4.52 7.43
CA VAL A 98 12.66 4.51 6.74
C VAL A 98 12.18 5.95 6.59
N VAL A 99 11.78 6.34 5.39
CA VAL A 99 11.17 7.64 5.12
C VAL A 99 9.81 7.43 4.49
N ALA A 100 8.79 8.04 5.09
CA ALA A 100 7.42 8.04 4.61
C ALA A 100 7.01 9.45 4.17
N PHE A 101 6.42 9.54 2.99
CA PHE A 101 5.75 10.74 2.49
C PHE A 101 4.26 10.47 2.32
N LEU A 102 3.44 11.40 2.82
CA LEU A 102 1.99 11.35 2.73
C LEU A 102 1.50 12.61 2.00
N GLY A 103 1.02 12.45 0.77
CA GLY A 103 0.25 13.46 0.06
C GLY A 103 -1.16 13.50 0.62
N ILE A 104 -1.49 14.59 1.31
CA ILE A 104 -2.80 14.78 1.97
C ILE A 104 -3.60 15.82 1.18
N VAL A 105 -4.87 15.53 0.93
CA VAL A 105 -5.79 16.50 0.31
C VAL A 105 -6.01 17.65 1.29
N ARG A 106 -5.68 18.88 0.87
CA ARG A 106 -5.87 20.09 1.69
C ARG A 106 -7.33 20.52 1.65
N ARG A 107 -7.83 21.09 2.75
CA ARG A 107 -9.18 21.69 2.86
C ARG A 107 -9.30 23.03 2.11
N GLU A 108 -8.17 23.63 1.73
CA GLU A 108 -8.13 24.93 1.06
C GLU A 108 -7.29 24.82 -0.22
N SER A 109 -7.80 25.38 -1.31
CA SER A 109 -7.05 25.69 -2.54
C SER A 109 -7.18 27.19 -2.85
N GLU A 110 -6.49 27.65 -3.89
CA GLU A 110 -6.55 29.07 -4.32
C GLU A 110 -7.97 29.51 -4.71
N GLU A 111 -8.84 28.56 -5.04
CA GLU A 111 -10.22 28.80 -5.50
C GLU A 111 -11.28 28.69 -4.38
N GLY A 112 -10.88 28.30 -3.17
CA GLY A 112 -11.76 28.21 -2.01
C GLY A 112 -11.64 26.92 -1.19
N GLN A 113 -12.70 26.62 -0.42
CA GLN A 113 -12.76 25.43 0.42
C GLN A 113 -13.06 24.18 -0.40
N VAL A 114 -12.18 23.18 -0.28
CA VAL A 114 -12.24 21.90 -0.96
C VAL A 114 -12.77 20.84 0.00
N ASP A 115 -13.85 20.16 -0.37
CA ASP A 115 -14.40 19.04 0.40
C ASP A 115 -13.67 17.74 0.08
N LYS A 116 -13.33 17.54 -1.20
CA LYS A 116 -12.66 16.33 -1.70
C LYS A 116 -12.02 16.57 -3.06
N ILE A 117 -11.08 15.70 -3.41
CA ILE A 117 -10.53 15.60 -4.76
C ILE A 117 -10.97 14.26 -5.36
N PHE A 118 -11.49 14.28 -6.58
CA PHE A 118 -11.67 13.08 -7.38
C PHE A 118 -10.45 12.85 -8.27
N TYR A 119 -9.83 11.70 -8.13
CA TYR A 119 -8.67 11.29 -8.95
C TYR A 119 -9.11 10.27 -10.00
N ASP A 120 -8.78 10.54 -11.25
CA ASP A 120 -9.04 9.64 -12.38
C ASP A 120 -7.74 9.20 -13.03
N CYS A 121 -7.71 7.99 -13.57
CA CYS A 121 -6.52 7.45 -14.24
C CYS A 121 -6.90 6.34 -15.21
N TYR A 122 -5.99 6.04 -16.14
CA TYR A 122 -6.00 4.77 -16.85
C TYR A 122 -5.22 3.73 -16.02
N PRO A 123 -5.88 2.81 -15.29
CA PRO A 123 -5.25 2.06 -14.21
C PRO A 123 -4.03 1.26 -14.65
N GLU A 124 -4.10 0.57 -15.78
CA GLU A 124 -3.04 -0.32 -16.24
C GLU A 124 -1.76 0.45 -16.62
N ILE A 125 -1.89 1.67 -17.17
CA ILE A 125 -0.75 2.53 -17.48
C ILE A 125 -0.20 3.15 -16.20
N ALA A 126 -1.08 3.63 -15.32
CA ALA A 126 -0.67 4.24 -14.06
C ALA A 126 0.09 3.23 -13.18
N GLU A 127 -0.44 2.01 -13.01
CA GLU A 127 0.22 0.94 -12.25
C GLU A 127 1.59 0.59 -12.83
N ARG A 128 1.68 0.42 -14.16
CA ARG A 128 2.95 0.10 -14.82
C ARG A 128 4.01 1.19 -14.59
N GLU A 129 3.63 2.47 -14.70
CA GLU A 129 4.55 3.57 -14.46
C GLU A 129 4.96 3.67 -12.98
N LEU A 130 4.03 3.45 -12.05
CA LEU A 130 4.34 3.42 -10.62
C LEU A 130 5.35 2.30 -10.30
N ILE A 131 5.15 1.09 -10.86
CA ILE A 131 6.07 -0.04 -10.70
C ILE A 131 7.45 0.30 -11.27
N ARG A 132 7.50 0.89 -12.48
CA ARG A 132 8.74 1.34 -13.11
C ARG A 132 9.50 2.32 -12.22
N ILE A 133 8.82 3.33 -11.67
CA ILE A 133 9.43 4.34 -10.78
C ILE A 133 9.98 3.67 -9.51
N ARG A 134 9.22 2.75 -8.90
CA ARG A 134 9.69 1.99 -7.73
C ARG A 134 10.98 1.23 -8.04
N GLU A 135 11.00 0.45 -9.10
CA GLU A 135 12.17 -0.36 -9.48
C GLU A 135 13.39 0.52 -9.80
N GLU A 136 13.15 1.64 -10.47
CA GLU A 136 14.20 2.62 -10.76
C GLU A 136 14.74 3.24 -9.47
N ALA A 137 13.88 3.65 -8.53
CA ALA A 137 14.32 4.17 -7.23
C ALA A 137 15.18 3.15 -6.47
N ILE A 138 14.74 1.89 -6.42
CA ILE A 138 15.46 0.81 -5.74
C ILE A 138 16.87 0.66 -6.33
N ARG A 139 16.98 0.56 -7.66
CA ARG A 139 18.28 0.43 -8.34
C ARG A 139 19.14 1.68 -8.19
N ARG A 140 18.55 2.86 -8.35
CA ARG A 140 19.25 4.16 -8.39
C ARG A 140 19.84 4.56 -7.05
N PHE A 141 19.08 4.36 -5.97
CA PHE A 141 19.47 4.80 -4.62
C PHE A 141 19.93 3.65 -3.72
N GLY A 142 19.98 2.41 -4.22
CA GLY A 142 20.39 1.24 -3.44
C GLY A 142 19.43 0.95 -2.28
N LEU A 143 18.13 1.16 -2.48
CA LEU A 143 17.13 0.90 -1.45
C LEU A 143 17.01 -0.58 -1.15
N ARG A 144 16.62 -0.91 0.09
CA ARG A 144 16.17 -2.25 0.44
C ARG A 144 14.78 -2.52 -0.11
N ASP A 145 13.93 -1.50 -0.06
CA ASP A 145 12.59 -1.56 -0.60
C ASP A 145 12.00 -0.15 -0.78
N ALA A 146 10.95 -0.06 -1.59
CA ALA A 146 10.10 1.12 -1.72
C ALA A 146 8.65 0.72 -1.97
N LEU A 147 7.71 1.61 -1.64
CA LEU A 147 6.27 1.43 -1.89
C LEU A 147 5.68 2.74 -2.39
N ILE A 148 4.81 2.68 -3.40
CA ILE A 148 4.08 3.83 -3.92
C ILE A 148 2.60 3.45 -4.07
N LEU A 149 1.73 4.06 -3.27
CA LEU A 149 0.28 3.89 -3.39
C LEU A 149 -0.35 5.22 -3.78
N HIS A 150 -1.15 5.23 -4.85
CA HIS A 150 -1.95 6.39 -5.20
C HIS A 150 -3.44 6.05 -5.11
N ARG A 151 -4.20 6.80 -4.32
CA ARG A 151 -5.64 6.62 -4.20
C ARG A 151 -6.35 7.26 -5.40
N VAL A 152 -7.29 6.54 -5.99
CA VAL A 152 -8.16 6.98 -7.09
C VAL A 152 -9.62 6.98 -6.66
N GLY A 153 -10.47 7.73 -7.38
CA GLY A 153 -11.82 8.04 -6.96
C GLY A 153 -11.87 9.23 -5.99
N GLU A 154 -12.92 9.31 -5.18
CA GLU A 154 -13.10 10.41 -4.24
C GLU A 154 -12.21 10.28 -3.00
N VAL A 155 -11.42 11.33 -2.73
CA VAL A 155 -10.53 11.45 -1.58
C VAL A 155 -10.90 12.71 -0.80
N PRO A 156 -11.49 12.57 0.41
CA PRO A 156 -11.86 13.71 1.26
C PRO A 156 -10.66 14.59 1.63
N ALA A 157 -10.92 15.87 1.90
CA ALA A 157 -9.95 16.74 2.54
C ALA A 157 -9.51 16.16 3.90
N GLY A 158 -8.19 16.11 4.12
CA GLY A 158 -7.56 15.48 5.27
C GLY A 158 -7.18 14.01 5.06
N ASP A 159 -7.64 13.36 4.00
CA ASP A 159 -7.25 11.98 3.66
C ASP A 159 -5.99 11.93 2.78
N ILE A 160 -5.30 10.79 2.84
CA ILE A 160 -4.11 10.48 2.05
C ILE A 160 -4.53 10.12 0.61
N SER A 161 -3.98 10.84 -0.37
CA SER A 161 -4.09 10.54 -1.79
C SER A 161 -2.84 9.88 -2.37
N LEU A 162 -1.66 10.15 -1.83
CA LEU A 162 -0.40 9.53 -2.24
C LEU A 162 0.39 9.09 -1.01
N PHE A 163 0.85 7.84 -1.01
CA PHE A 163 1.74 7.33 0.01
C PHE A 163 3.01 6.78 -0.63
N VAL A 164 4.16 7.28 -0.19
CA VAL A 164 5.48 6.81 -0.61
C VAL A 164 6.22 6.36 0.63
N LEU A 165 6.80 5.16 0.59
CA LEU A 165 7.69 4.64 1.62
C LEU A 165 9.00 4.24 0.99
N THR A 166 10.12 4.59 1.61
CA THR A 166 11.45 4.12 1.21
C THR A 166 12.15 3.51 2.41
N LYS A 167 12.86 2.40 2.17
CA LYS A 167 13.66 1.68 3.17
C LYS A 167 15.09 1.57 2.67
N SER A 168 16.05 1.99 3.48
CA SER A 168 17.48 1.96 3.12
C SER A 168 18.36 1.60 4.32
N ALA A 169 19.62 1.27 4.03
CA ALA A 169 20.62 1.07 5.09
C ALA A 169 20.98 2.37 5.83
N HIS A 170 20.93 3.52 5.14
CA HIS A 170 21.29 4.83 5.71
C HIS A 170 20.28 5.91 5.32
N ARG A 171 20.10 6.89 6.21
CA ARG A 171 19.05 7.91 6.09
C ARG A 171 19.12 8.73 4.81
N LYS A 172 20.32 8.98 4.27
CA LYS A 172 20.52 9.89 3.14
C LYS A 172 19.76 9.38 1.91
N GLU A 173 19.95 8.12 1.58
CA GLU A 173 19.38 7.46 0.41
C GLU A 173 17.85 7.37 0.53
N ALA A 174 17.31 7.13 1.73
CA ALA A 174 15.86 7.13 1.95
C ALA A 174 15.23 8.52 1.70
N PHE A 175 15.83 9.59 2.23
CA PHE A 175 15.31 10.94 2.01
C PHE A 175 15.39 11.36 0.54
N GLU A 176 16.54 11.13 -0.10
CA GLU A 176 16.73 11.48 -1.52
C GLU A 176 15.78 10.70 -2.43
N ALA A 177 15.61 9.40 -2.19
CA ALA A 177 14.71 8.57 -2.98
C ALA A 177 13.24 8.94 -2.79
N ALA A 178 12.81 9.24 -1.56
CA ALA A 178 11.41 9.60 -1.30
C ALA A 178 11.00 10.87 -2.07
N GLY A 179 11.84 11.91 -2.05
CA GLY A 179 11.61 13.14 -2.82
C GLY A 179 11.60 12.86 -4.32
N TRP A 180 12.60 12.13 -4.82
CA TRP A 180 12.68 11.77 -6.22
C TRP A 180 11.43 11.01 -6.70
N ILE A 181 10.98 10.00 -5.96
CA ILE A 181 9.78 9.22 -6.30
C ILE A 181 8.56 10.13 -6.44
N VAL A 182 8.33 11.06 -5.50
CA VAL A 182 7.17 11.96 -5.54
C VAL A 182 7.20 12.84 -6.80
N ASP A 183 8.37 13.36 -7.16
CA ASP A 183 8.54 14.19 -8.35
C ASP A 183 8.34 13.39 -9.64
N GLU A 184 8.83 12.15 -9.70
CA GLU A 184 8.60 11.25 -10.83
C GLU A 184 7.12 10.90 -10.99
N VAL A 185 6.43 10.56 -9.89
CA VAL A 185 5.00 10.23 -9.91
C VAL A 185 4.21 11.38 -10.50
N LYS A 186 4.45 12.61 -10.02
CA LYS A 186 3.77 13.82 -10.51
C LYS A 186 4.11 14.17 -11.96
N ARG A 187 5.27 13.73 -12.46
CA ARG A 187 5.72 14.06 -13.81
C ARG A 187 5.25 13.07 -14.86
N SER A 188 5.30 11.77 -14.57
CA SER A 188 5.11 10.72 -15.59
C SER A 188 3.87 9.86 -15.42
N VAL A 189 3.22 9.86 -14.24
CA VAL A 189 2.04 9.02 -14.02
C VAL A 189 0.78 9.81 -14.41
N ALA A 190 0.03 9.29 -15.37
CA ALA A 190 -1.17 9.92 -15.90
C ALA A 190 -2.35 9.77 -14.92
N ILE A 191 -2.37 10.62 -13.89
CA ILE A 191 -3.47 10.75 -12.93
C ILE A 191 -3.96 12.19 -12.98
N TRP A 192 -5.23 12.37 -13.30
CA TRP A 192 -5.89 13.67 -13.33
C TRP A 192 -6.65 13.90 -12.05
N LYS A 193 -6.76 15.15 -11.62
CA LYS A 193 -7.49 15.50 -10.39
C LYS A 193 -8.58 16.51 -10.69
N LYS A 194 -9.71 16.33 -10.01
CA LYS A 194 -10.83 17.26 -10.00
C LYS A 194 -11.10 17.70 -8.58
N GLU A 195 -10.93 18.98 -8.30
CA GLU A 195 -11.29 19.58 -7.01
C GLU A 195 -12.82 19.73 -6.94
N ILE A 196 -13.41 19.33 -5.81
CA ILE A 196 -14.83 19.47 -5.52
C ILE A 196 -14.95 20.37 -4.29
N PHE A 197 -15.57 21.53 -4.49
CA PHE A 197 -15.64 22.62 -3.51
C PHE A 197 -16.90 22.53 -2.65
N SER A 198 -16.84 23.10 -1.44
CA SER A 198 -17.98 23.09 -0.49
C SER A 198 -19.20 23.89 -0.98
N ASP A 199 -19.02 24.76 -1.97
CA ASP A 199 -20.10 25.53 -2.62
C ASP A 199 -20.71 24.80 -3.84
N GLY A 200 -20.31 23.56 -4.09
CA GLY A 200 -20.79 22.71 -5.18
C GLY A 200 -20.09 22.94 -6.52
N ARG A 201 -19.12 23.85 -6.61
CA ARG A 201 -18.27 23.96 -7.82
C ARG A 201 -17.38 22.74 -7.98
N GLU A 202 -16.97 22.48 -9.22
CA GLU A 202 -15.99 21.45 -9.56
C GLU A 202 -14.98 22.00 -10.57
N ARG A 203 -13.70 21.61 -10.45
CA ARG A 203 -12.64 22.06 -11.36
C ARG A 203 -11.61 20.95 -11.63
N TRP A 204 -11.37 20.65 -12.90
CA TRP A 204 -10.22 19.82 -13.31
C TRP A 204 -8.92 20.62 -13.24
N VAL A 205 -7.88 20.00 -12.70
CA VAL A 205 -6.54 20.55 -12.53
C VAL A 205 -5.49 19.54 -13.02
#